data_AF-A0A0R3TAI5-F1
#
_entry.id   AF-A0A0R3TAI5-F1
#
_cell.length_a   1.000
_cell.length_b   1.000
_cell.length_c   1.000
_cell.angle_alpha   90.00
_cell.angle_beta   90.00
_cell.angle_gamma   90.00
#
_symmetry.space_group_name_H-M   'P 1'
#
loop_
_entity.id
_entity.type
_entity.pdbx_description
1 polymer ?
#
loop_
_entity_poly.entity_id
_entity_poly.type
_entity_poly.pdbx_seq_one_letter_code
_entity_poly.pdbx_strand_id
1 'polypeptide(L)'
;MELSEEIPITIQYKFVTGNYIANILNLDVPLCQLPSRGTLSDGQYFAATTPGQVGFRLFETKGDYIASVINHHFSRNSVTHDPYMQICLAIFKGVPVGSLKSFPRLALIGAQPEEIIHAVDTKLPHLKFVNKGHLGSLICRRHEPYENFEDSYWTLARKLYVDP
;
A
#
# COMPACT_ATOMS: atom_id res chain seq x y z
N MET A 1 14.31 -13.24 -8.03
CA MET A 1 13.50 -14.06 -7.12
C MET A 1 12.68 -13.08 -6.30
N GLU A 2 11.45 -12.80 -6.73
CA GLU A 2 10.56 -11.87 -6.03
C GLU A 2 10.16 -12.51 -4.70
N LEU A 3 10.56 -11.89 -3.60
CA LEU A 3 10.08 -12.24 -2.27
C LEU A 3 8.57 -12.06 -2.32
N SER A 4 7.81 -13.16 -2.19
CA SER A 4 6.37 -13.08 -1.98
C SER A 4 6.15 -12.17 -0.78
N GLU A 5 5.60 -11.00 -1.02
CA GLU A 5 5.31 -10.06 0.03
C GLU A 5 4.46 -10.76 1.09
N GLU A 6 4.97 -10.85 2.31
CA GLU A 6 4.29 -11.53 3.41
C GLU A 6 3.04 -10.72 3.74
N ILE A 7 1.87 -11.31 3.48
CA ILE A 7 0.59 -10.73 3.82
C ILE A 7 0.19 -11.22 5.21
N PRO A 8 -0.07 -10.30 6.17
CA PRO A 8 -0.59 -10.69 7.47
C PRO A 8 -1.87 -11.54 7.36
N ILE A 9 -1.94 -12.61 8.16
CA ILE A 9 -3.10 -13.51 8.29
C ILE A 9 -4.42 -12.77 8.60
N THR A 10 -4.32 -11.59 9.18
CA THR A 10 -5.44 -10.69 9.49
C THR A 10 -6.13 -10.14 8.23
N ILE A 11 -5.45 -10.09 7.09
CA ILE A 11 -6.00 -9.66 5.80
C ILE A 11 -6.67 -10.85 5.11
N GLN A 12 -7.98 -10.75 4.92
CA GLN A 12 -8.78 -11.82 4.30
C GLN A 12 -8.89 -11.62 2.79
N TYR A 13 -8.61 -12.67 2.02
CA TYR A 13 -8.76 -12.67 0.57
C TYR A 13 -8.88 -14.09 0.02
N LYS A 14 -9.43 -14.20 -1.19
CA LYS A 14 -9.48 -15.45 -1.98
C LYS A 14 -8.49 -15.37 -3.13
N PHE A 15 -7.85 -16.47 -3.46
CA PHE A 15 -7.05 -16.55 -4.68
C PHE A 15 -7.95 -16.90 -5.86
N VAL A 16 -7.82 -16.14 -6.95
CA VAL A 16 -8.53 -16.38 -8.21
C VAL A 16 -7.55 -16.28 -9.38
N THR A 17 -7.90 -16.86 -10.51
CA THR A 17 -7.04 -16.85 -11.72
C THR A 17 -7.20 -15.54 -12.48
N GLY A 18 -6.21 -15.21 -13.32
CA GLY A 18 -6.34 -14.09 -14.26
C GLY A 18 -7.53 -14.24 -15.21
N ASN A 19 -7.81 -15.46 -15.69
CA ASN A 19 -8.98 -15.74 -16.52
C ASN A 19 -10.30 -15.42 -15.81
N TYR A 20 -10.39 -15.68 -14.50
CA TYR A 20 -11.57 -15.33 -13.72
C TYR A 20 -11.79 -13.80 -13.69
N ILE A 21 -10.73 -13.02 -13.46
CA ILE A 21 -10.80 -11.56 -13.49
C ILE A 21 -11.14 -11.04 -14.89
N ALA A 22 -10.53 -11.57 -15.95
CA ALA A 22 -10.83 -11.21 -17.33
C ALA A 22 -12.31 -11.41 -17.66
N ASN A 23 -12.88 -12.55 -17.25
CA ASN A 23 -14.29 -12.87 -17.46
C ASN A 23 -15.22 -11.89 -16.73
N ILE A 24 -14.93 -11.54 -15.48
CA ILE A 24 -15.77 -10.59 -14.72
C ILE A 24 -15.68 -9.18 -15.31
N LEU A 25 -14.50 -8.77 -15.74
CA LEU A 25 -14.29 -7.46 -16.35
C LEU A 25 -14.76 -7.40 -17.82
N ASN A 26 -15.20 -8.53 -18.39
CA ASN A 26 -15.56 -8.68 -19.79
C ASN A 26 -14.45 -8.18 -20.74
N LEU A 27 -13.21 -8.59 -20.46
CA LEU A 27 -12.03 -8.23 -21.23
C LEU A 27 -11.51 -9.43 -22.02
N ASP A 28 -11.34 -9.25 -23.33
CA ASP A 28 -10.66 -10.19 -24.21
C ASP A 28 -9.25 -9.69 -24.52
N VAL A 29 -8.38 -9.75 -23.52
CA VAL A 29 -6.97 -9.33 -23.62
C VAL A 29 -6.05 -10.40 -23.04
N PRO A 30 -4.78 -10.48 -23.50
CA PRO A 30 -3.79 -11.35 -22.88
C PRO A 30 -3.68 -11.09 -21.37
N LEU A 31 -3.40 -12.14 -20.59
CA LEU A 31 -3.33 -12.04 -19.14
C LEU A 31 -2.39 -10.94 -18.65
N CYS A 32 -1.25 -10.71 -19.32
CA CYS A 32 -0.29 -9.66 -18.97
C CYS A 32 -0.78 -8.22 -19.21
N GLN A 33 -1.92 -8.05 -19.88
CA GLN A 33 -2.55 -6.76 -20.15
C GLN A 33 -3.76 -6.50 -19.25
N LEU A 34 -4.10 -7.43 -18.35
CA LEU A 34 -5.16 -7.19 -17.39
C LEU A 34 -4.77 -6.03 -16.46
N PRO A 35 -5.75 -5.36 -15.84
CA PRO A 35 -5.46 -4.47 -14.74
C PRO A 35 -4.78 -5.25 -13.62
N SER A 36 -3.67 -4.75 -13.08
CA SER A 36 -2.99 -5.40 -11.94
C SER A 36 -3.76 -5.28 -10.63
N ARG A 37 -4.84 -4.49 -10.60
CA ARG A 37 -5.66 -4.21 -9.42
C ARG A 37 -6.91 -3.44 -9.84
N GLY A 38 -7.92 -3.41 -8.98
CA GLY A 38 -9.11 -2.59 -9.21
C GLY A 38 -10.29 -2.99 -8.34
N THR A 39 -11.46 -2.49 -8.71
CA THR A 39 -12.75 -2.81 -8.10
C THR A 39 -13.63 -3.47 -9.14
N LEU A 40 -14.38 -4.49 -8.75
CA LEU A 40 -15.36 -5.19 -9.57
C LEU A 40 -16.75 -4.54 -9.39
N SER A 41 -17.68 -4.85 -10.30
CA SER A 41 -19.04 -4.29 -10.31
C SER A 41 -19.88 -4.71 -9.10
N ASP A 42 -19.54 -5.83 -8.47
CA ASP A 42 -20.15 -6.32 -7.23
C ASP A 42 -19.55 -5.72 -5.95
N GLY A 43 -18.62 -4.76 -6.10
CA GLY A 43 -17.98 -4.08 -4.97
C GLY A 43 -16.77 -4.81 -4.39
N GLN A 44 -16.37 -5.96 -4.93
CA GLN A 44 -15.13 -6.63 -4.52
C GLN A 44 -13.90 -5.91 -5.08
N TYR A 45 -12.75 -6.10 -4.43
CA TYR A 45 -11.48 -5.50 -4.85
C TYR A 45 -10.50 -6.58 -5.24
N PHE A 46 -9.60 -6.32 -6.19
CA PHE A 46 -8.60 -7.30 -6.59
C PHE A 46 -7.20 -6.71 -6.71
N ALA A 47 -6.18 -7.55 -6.53
CA ALA A 47 -4.78 -7.23 -6.75
C ALA A 47 -4.01 -8.44 -7.29
N ALA A 48 -3.26 -8.26 -8.36
CA ALA A 48 -2.41 -9.28 -8.98
C ALA A 48 -1.30 -9.72 -8.02
N THR A 49 -0.97 -11.01 -8.06
CA THR A 49 0.08 -11.59 -7.21
C THR A 49 1.43 -11.67 -7.90
N THR A 50 1.44 -11.58 -9.23
CA THR A 50 2.65 -11.68 -10.05
C THR A 50 2.59 -10.66 -11.21
N PRO A 51 3.75 -10.27 -11.76
CA PRO A 51 3.81 -9.36 -12.92
C PRO A 51 3.07 -9.91 -14.15
N GLY A 52 3.06 -11.24 -14.33
CA GLY A 52 2.34 -11.90 -15.43
C GLY A 52 0.83 -12.04 -15.21
N GLN A 53 0.31 -11.58 -14.06
CA GLN A 53 -1.13 -11.54 -13.77
C GLN A 53 -1.83 -12.89 -13.91
N VAL A 54 -1.09 -13.97 -13.62
CA VAL A 54 -1.61 -15.35 -13.68
C VAL A 54 -2.58 -15.61 -12.51
N GLY A 55 -2.35 -14.93 -11.38
CA GLY A 55 -3.15 -15.03 -10.17
C GLY A 55 -3.45 -13.68 -9.54
N PHE A 56 -4.56 -13.62 -8.83
CA PHE A 56 -5.09 -12.43 -8.17
C PHE A 56 -5.58 -12.78 -6.76
N ARG A 57 -5.46 -11.81 -5.86
CA ARG A 57 -6.15 -11.79 -4.57
C ARG A 57 -7.44 -11.00 -4.76
N LEU A 58 -8.55 -11.58 -4.33
CA LEU A 58 -9.88 -11.00 -4.33
C LEU A 58 -10.30 -10.73 -2.89
N PHE A 59 -10.58 -9.47 -2.59
CA PHE A 59 -10.94 -8.98 -1.27
C PHE A 59 -12.42 -8.64 -1.23
N GLU A 60 -13.13 -9.20 -0.25
CA GLU A 60 -14.56 -8.94 -0.06
C GLU A 60 -14.80 -7.58 0.59
N THR A 61 -13.83 -7.06 1.35
CA THR A 61 -13.95 -5.78 2.04
C THR A 61 -12.92 -4.78 1.55
N LYS A 62 -13.34 -3.50 1.53
CA LYS A 62 -12.44 -2.36 1.27
C LYS A 62 -11.30 -2.30 2.29
N GLY A 63 -11.58 -2.65 3.55
CA GLY A 63 -10.59 -2.66 4.63
C GLY A 63 -9.44 -3.64 4.39
N ASP A 64 -9.73 -4.87 3.94
CA ASP A 64 -8.70 -5.85 3.60
C ASP A 64 -7.86 -5.40 2.41
N TYR A 65 -8.48 -4.81 1.39
CA TYR A 65 -7.76 -4.26 0.25
C TYR A 65 -6.87 -3.07 0.64
N ILE A 66 -7.38 -2.12 1.42
CA ILE A 66 -6.59 -0.99 1.95
C ILE A 66 -5.40 -1.53 2.74
N ALA A 67 -5.62 -2.48 3.65
CA ALA A 67 -4.55 -3.08 4.44
C ALA A 67 -3.49 -3.75 3.54
N SER A 68 -3.91 -4.47 2.50
CA SER A 68 -2.99 -5.08 1.54
C SER A 68 -2.15 -4.04 0.79
N VAL A 69 -2.75 -2.93 0.36
CA VAL A 69 -2.03 -1.84 -0.31
C VAL A 69 -1.04 -1.17 0.64
N ILE A 70 -1.44 -0.89 1.88
CA ILE A 70 -0.54 -0.29 2.87
C ILE A 70 0.61 -1.24 3.23
N ASN A 71 0.34 -2.53 3.45
CA ASN A 71 1.36 -3.56 3.68
C ASN A 71 2.42 -3.54 2.58
N HIS A 72 1.98 -3.41 1.33
CA HIS A 72 2.88 -3.34 0.18
C HIS A 72 3.80 -2.13 0.24
N HIS A 73 3.26 -0.94 0.45
CA HIS A 73 4.11 0.27 0.54
C HIS A 73 5.07 0.18 1.72
N PHE A 74 4.63 -0.38 2.84
CA PHE A 74 5.45 -0.61 4.03
C PHE A 74 6.27 -1.89 4.00
N SER A 75 6.35 -2.61 2.87
CA SER A 75 7.25 -3.75 2.71
C SER A 75 8.70 -3.25 2.53
N ARG A 76 9.69 -4.07 2.90
CA ARG A 76 11.10 -3.71 2.71
C ARG A 76 11.41 -3.39 1.25
N ASN A 77 10.94 -4.25 0.33
CA ASN A 77 11.19 -4.09 -1.09
C ASN A 77 10.61 -2.78 -1.64
N SER A 78 9.36 -2.45 -1.29
CA SER A 78 8.74 -1.20 -1.77
C SER A 78 9.43 0.02 -1.19
N VAL A 79 9.77 0.02 0.11
CA VAL A 79 10.51 1.14 0.72
C VAL A 79 11.86 1.33 0.01
N THR A 80 12.61 0.28 -0.32
CA THR A 80 13.89 0.41 -1.03
C THR A 80 13.77 1.04 -2.43
N HIS A 81 12.59 1.02 -3.05
CA HIS A 81 12.37 1.54 -4.40
C HIS A 81 11.43 2.75 -4.46
N ASP A 82 10.90 3.20 -3.31
CA ASP A 82 9.99 4.34 -3.21
C ASP A 82 10.70 5.48 -2.44
N PRO A 83 11.25 6.49 -3.14
CA PRO A 83 11.97 7.59 -2.53
C PRO A 83 11.12 8.38 -1.52
N TYR A 84 9.81 8.49 -1.77
CA TYR A 84 8.91 9.20 -0.86
C TYR A 84 8.79 8.43 0.47
N MET A 85 8.61 7.11 0.40
CA MET A 85 8.58 6.27 1.59
C MET A 85 9.91 6.33 2.36
N GLN A 86 11.06 6.27 1.66
CA GLN A 86 12.39 6.39 2.31
C GLN A 86 12.51 7.69 3.09
N ILE A 87 12.20 8.81 2.45
CA ILE A 87 12.25 10.14 3.06
C ILE A 87 11.35 10.21 4.29
N CYS A 88 10.09 9.77 4.18
CA CYS A 88 9.15 9.84 5.29
C CYS A 88 9.59 8.98 6.48
N LEU A 89 10.06 7.77 6.22
CA LEU A 89 10.53 6.86 7.25
C LEU A 89 11.87 7.32 7.87
N ALA A 90 12.76 7.94 7.09
CA ALA A 90 14.01 8.49 7.60
C ALA A 90 13.78 9.69 8.51
N ILE A 91 12.98 10.66 8.05
CA ILE A 91 12.80 11.98 8.66
C ILE A 91 11.73 11.95 9.75
N PHE A 92 10.52 11.53 9.40
CA PHE A 92 9.37 11.60 10.30
C PHE A 92 9.21 10.34 11.15
N LYS A 93 9.98 9.27 10.83
CA LYS A 93 9.84 7.93 11.41
C LYS A 93 8.45 7.36 11.19
N GLY A 94 7.81 7.72 10.07
CA GLY A 94 6.45 7.35 9.72
C GLY A 94 5.94 8.11 8.50
N VAL A 95 4.83 7.65 7.92
CA VAL A 95 4.22 8.26 6.72
C VAL A 95 2.93 8.98 7.11
N PRO A 96 2.73 10.25 6.74
CA PRO A 96 1.49 10.96 6.97
C PRO A 96 0.28 10.29 6.33
N VAL A 97 -0.75 10.02 7.13
CA VAL A 97 -2.02 9.43 6.65
C VAL A 97 -2.64 10.30 5.56
N GLY A 98 -2.56 11.63 5.73
CA GLY A 98 -3.07 12.59 4.76
C GLY A 98 -2.40 12.51 3.38
N SER A 99 -1.18 11.99 3.28
CA SER A 99 -0.47 11.81 2.01
C SER A 99 -0.80 10.46 1.34
N LEU A 100 -1.16 9.45 2.13
CA LEU A 100 -1.50 8.12 1.62
C LEU A 100 -2.78 8.13 0.77
N LYS A 101 -3.74 9.02 1.05
CA LYS A 101 -4.94 9.17 0.21
C LYS A 101 -4.61 9.53 -1.25
N SER A 102 -3.47 10.19 -1.47
CA SER A 102 -3.00 10.59 -2.79
C SER A 102 -2.25 9.48 -3.52
N PHE A 103 -2.01 8.33 -2.85
CA PHE A 103 -1.41 7.19 -3.52
C PHE A 103 -2.40 6.68 -4.56
N PRO A 104 -1.99 6.49 -5.83
CA PRO A 104 -2.93 6.21 -6.92
C PRO A 104 -3.90 5.05 -6.63
N ARG A 105 -3.42 4.05 -5.89
CA ARG A 105 -4.17 2.82 -5.54
C ARG A 105 -5.25 3.05 -4.48
N LEU A 106 -5.00 3.96 -3.54
CA LEU A 106 -5.94 4.33 -2.49
C LEU A 106 -6.90 5.42 -2.99
N ALA A 107 -6.40 6.35 -3.82
CA ALA A 107 -7.20 7.36 -4.50
C ALA A 107 -8.27 6.72 -5.40
N LEU A 108 -7.92 5.66 -6.14
CA LEU A 108 -8.83 4.95 -7.05
C LEU A 108 -10.09 4.43 -6.36
N ILE A 109 -9.97 3.99 -5.10
CA ILE A 109 -11.09 3.46 -4.32
C ILE A 109 -11.69 4.49 -3.36
N GLY A 110 -11.27 5.75 -3.46
CA GLY A 110 -11.71 6.82 -2.56
C GLY A 110 -11.47 6.51 -1.09
N ALA A 111 -10.32 5.93 -0.74
CA ALA A 111 -9.99 5.59 0.65
C ALA A 111 -9.86 6.87 1.50
N GLN A 112 -10.64 6.95 2.57
CA GLN A 112 -10.61 8.04 3.53
C GLN A 112 -9.55 7.79 4.62
N PRO A 113 -9.00 8.85 5.23
CA PRO A 113 -8.03 8.72 6.33
C PRO A 113 -8.50 7.79 7.45
N GLU A 114 -9.78 7.83 7.82
CA GLU A 114 -10.36 7.02 8.87
C GLU A 114 -10.40 5.52 8.50
N GLU A 115 -10.68 5.21 7.24
CA GLU A 115 -10.65 3.83 6.72
C GLU A 115 -9.22 3.30 6.70
N ILE A 116 -8.25 4.14 6.31
CA ILE A 116 -6.82 3.80 6.36
C ILE A 116 -6.41 3.54 7.81
N ILE A 117 -6.84 4.40 8.74
CA ILE A 117 -6.53 4.24 10.16
C ILE A 117 -7.07 2.92 10.70
N HIS A 118 -8.35 2.68 10.46
CA HIS A 118 -9.02 1.47 10.91
C HIS A 118 -8.41 0.20 10.32
N ALA A 119 -8.09 0.20 9.01
CA ALA A 119 -7.50 -0.96 8.34
C ALA A 119 -6.12 -1.30 8.93
N VAL A 120 -5.26 -0.32 9.15
CA VAL A 120 -3.93 -0.57 9.73
C VAL A 120 -4.04 -1.05 11.18
N ASP A 121 -4.91 -0.46 12.00
CA ASP A 121 -5.03 -0.82 13.42
C ASP A 121 -5.56 -2.25 13.60
N THR A 122 -6.53 -2.65 12.76
CA THR A 122 -7.17 -3.97 12.85
C THR A 122 -6.47 -5.06 12.06
N LYS A 123 -5.72 -4.71 11.01
CA LYS A 123 -5.16 -5.69 10.06
C LYS A 123 -3.64 -5.72 9.98
N LEU A 124 -2.92 -4.69 10.44
CA LEU A 124 -1.46 -4.60 10.25
C LEU A 124 -0.75 -4.57 11.61
N PRO A 125 -0.58 -5.72 12.28
CA PRO A 125 -0.03 -5.76 13.64
C PRO A 125 1.42 -5.26 13.73
N HIS A 126 2.16 -5.27 12.62
CA HIS A 126 3.54 -4.76 12.56
C HIS A 126 3.61 -3.23 12.34
N LEU A 127 2.46 -2.56 12.13
CA LEU A 127 2.36 -1.11 12.02
C LEU A 127 1.61 -0.51 13.21
N LYS A 128 1.77 0.80 13.43
CA LYS A 128 1.09 1.57 14.47
C LYS A 128 0.80 2.99 14.02
N PHE A 129 -0.20 3.60 14.67
CA PHE A 129 -0.47 5.02 14.55
C PHE A 129 0.25 5.85 15.60
N VAL A 130 0.76 6.99 15.18
CA VAL A 130 1.31 8.02 16.08
C VAL A 130 0.78 9.37 15.64
N ASN A 131 0.14 10.10 16.54
CA ASN A 131 -0.23 11.49 16.28
C ASN A 131 0.93 12.41 16.69
N LYS A 132 1.47 13.18 15.75
CA LYS A 132 2.55 14.15 15.98
C LYS A 132 2.07 15.56 15.67
N GLY A 133 1.19 16.14 16.50
CA GLY A 133 0.85 17.56 16.53
C GLY A 133 0.82 18.25 15.16
N HIS A 134 1.92 18.92 14.79
CA HIS A 134 2.07 19.66 13.53
C HIS A 134 2.08 18.81 12.24
N LEU A 135 2.42 17.51 12.32
CA LEU A 135 2.41 16.56 11.19
C LEU A 135 1.11 15.75 11.11
N GLY A 136 0.25 15.84 12.13
CA GLY A 136 -0.95 15.01 12.25
C GLY A 136 -0.66 13.53 12.47
N SER A 137 -1.55 12.67 11.97
CA SER A 137 -1.48 11.21 12.12
C SER A 137 -0.46 10.59 11.16
N LEU A 138 0.46 9.80 11.70
CA LEU A 138 1.47 9.04 10.99
C LEU A 138 1.25 7.53 11.15
N ILE A 139 1.58 6.77 10.12
CA ILE A 139 1.75 5.31 10.18
C ILE A 139 3.22 4.98 10.31
N CYS A 140 3.58 4.22 11.34
CA CYS A 140 4.95 3.82 11.67
C CYS A 140 5.09 2.30 11.69
N ARG A 141 6.28 1.78 11.43
CA ARG A 141 6.64 0.38 11.71
C ARG A 141 6.81 0.22 13.23
N ARG A 142 6.37 -0.91 13.81
CA ARG A 142 6.48 -1.15 15.26
C ARG A 142 7.90 -1.51 15.71
N HIS A 143 8.62 -2.29 14.91
CA HIS A 143 9.82 -3.00 15.37
C HIS A 143 11.10 -2.71 14.56
N GLU A 144 11.12 -1.71 13.70
CA GLU A 144 12.35 -1.39 12.96
C GLU A 144 13.10 -0.19 13.56
N PRO A 145 14.42 -0.32 13.82
CA PRO A 145 15.28 0.84 13.86
C PRO A 145 15.36 1.38 12.43
N TYR A 146 14.80 2.56 12.22
CA TYR A 146 14.97 3.29 10.96
C TYR A 146 16.47 3.53 10.79
N GLU A 147 17.12 2.76 9.91
CA GLU A 147 18.53 2.97 9.55
C GLU A 147 18.72 4.47 9.25
N ASN A 148 19.80 5.04 9.78
CA ASN A 148 20.11 6.45 9.57
C ASN A 148 20.44 6.63 8.08
N PHE A 149 19.44 6.97 7.28
CA PHE A 149 19.63 7.39 5.90
C PHE A 149 20.51 8.64 5.90
N GLU A 150 21.60 8.61 5.12
CA GLU A 150 22.61 9.65 5.04
C GLU A 150 22.02 11.04 4.71
N ASP A 151 22.75 12.10 5.11
CA ASP A 151 22.38 13.53 4.97
C ASP A 151 21.96 13.96 3.53
N SER A 152 22.30 13.17 2.52
CA SER A 152 21.90 13.41 1.13
C SER A 152 20.37 13.38 0.91
N TYR A 153 19.66 12.53 1.67
CA TYR A 153 18.20 12.41 1.58
C TYR A 153 17.46 13.59 2.22
N TRP A 154 18.03 14.18 3.27
CA TRP A 154 17.52 15.40 3.89
C TRP A 154 17.52 16.59 2.93
N THR A 155 18.58 16.71 2.13
CA THR A 155 18.71 17.78 1.13
C THR A 155 17.67 17.64 0.02
N LEU A 156 17.40 16.41 -0.43
CA LEU A 156 16.40 16.11 -1.47
C LEU A 156 14.97 16.34 -0.94
N ALA A 157 14.68 15.88 0.28
CA ALA A 157 13.38 16.04 0.91
C ALA A 157 13.01 17.51 1.16
N ARG A 158 14.00 18.31 1.60
CA ARG A 158 13.79 19.74 1.86
C ARG A 158 13.43 20.49 0.57
N LYS A 159 14.13 20.20 -0.53
CA LYS A 159 13.86 20.77 -1.87
C LYS A 159 12.50 20.38 -2.47
N LEU A 160 11.97 19.21 -2.12
CA LEU A 160 10.74 18.70 -2.73
C LEU A 160 9.49 19.00 -1.91
N TYR A 161 9.61 19.19 -0.60
CA TYR A 161 8.45 19.16 0.31
C TYR A 161 8.43 20.21 1.42
N VAL A 162 9.56 20.87 1.74
CA VAL A 162 9.62 21.86 2.84
C VAL A 162 9.65 23.29 2.29
N ASP A 163 10.41 23.52 1.21
CA ASP A 163 10.42 24.77 0.44
C ASP A 163 10.22 24.43 -1.05
N PRO A 164 8.98 24.27 -1.54
CA PRO A 164 8.70 23.99 -2.95
C PRO A 164 9.02 25.17 -3.88
#